data_AF-A0A8J7LB93-F1
#
_entry.id   AF-A0A8J7LB93-F1
#
_cell.length_a   1.000
_cell.length_b   1.000
_cell.length_c   1.000
_cell.angle_alpha   90.00
_cell.angle_beta   90.00
_cell.angle_gamma   90.00
#
_symmetry.space_group_name_H-M   'P 1'
#
loop_
_entity.id
_entity.type
_entity.pdbx_description
1 polymer ?
#
loop_
_entity_poly.entity_id
_entity_poly.type
_entity_poly.pdbx_seq_one_letter_code
_entity_poly.pdbx_strand_id
1 'polypeptide(L)'
;MFLPAFNPLNAASTAIKNLLMAAAGTTLITLGIGETTQAATIDTTSSWNGVNYIWPFGEFNTGTYGQTFTVPETDNVITSFTFFLDEYDGLDVVDFAAYLAKWDGTKATGSILYESKAQSIDNVPGFQEFTFNTGEISLNPGEQYVAFLSASNFFDGEEGTGKLGYIAGIDDIYSGAGDVYSGGSFVFLNNGSDFSLLTTTPWETFVGLGLGDTAFKVTFQSPTPVPEPLSLGGVTVAGLLGMWLTKKQAARKNHQCT
;
A
#
# COMPACT_ATOMS: atom_id res chain seq x y z
N MET A 1 -56.52 23.03 16.44
CA MET A 1 -56.32 23.09 14.97
C MET A 1 -55.98 21.67 14.52
N PHE A 2 -56.95 20.74 14.51
CA PHE A 2 -57.83 20.38 13.38
C PHE A 2 -57.04 20.10 12.09
N LEU A 3 -56.54 18.86 11.94
CA LEU A 3 -57.01 17.77 11.03
C LEU A 3 -56.22 17.75 9.69
N PRO A 4 -56.18 16.65 8.90
CA PRO A 4 -55.58 15.34 9.19
C PRO A 4 -54.75 14.79 7.99
N ALA A 5 -54.19 13.58 8.17
CA ALA A 5 -53.67 12.75 7.08
C ALA A 5 -54.77 12.34 6.08
N PHE A 6 -54.40 12.22 4.79
CA PHE A 6 -55.21 11.55 3.77
C PHE A 6 -54.41 10.46 3.04
N ASN A 7 -55.17 9.41 2.75
CA ASN A 7 -54.85 8.00 2.53
C ASN A 7 -54.25 7.64 1.14
N PRO A 8 -53.73 6.40 1.01
CA PRO A 8 -53.24 5.78 -0.22
C PRO A 8 -54.37 5.10 -1.01
N LEU A 9 -54.27 5.04 -2.33
CA LEU A 9 -55.02 4.19 -3.29
C LEU A 9 -54.29 4.40 -4.65
N ASN A 10 -53.93 3.43 -5.48
CA ASN A 10 -54.54 2.16 -5.78
C ASN A 10 -53.50 1.18 -6.34
N ALA A 11 -53.62 -0.08 -5.91
CA ALA A 11 -53.15 -1.23 -6.64
C ALA A 11 -53.99 -1.40 -7.92
N ALA A 12 -53.35 -1.78 -9.03
CA ALA A 12 -54.01 -2.46 -10.13
C ALA A 12 -53.22 -3.73 -10.44
N SER A 13 -53.87 -4.86 -10.18
CA SER A 13 -53.32 -6.21 -10.38
C SER A 13 -53.79 -6.77 -11.73
N THR A 14 -52.85 -7.39 -12.44
CA THR A 14 -52.92 -8.72 -13.08
C THR A 14 -53.54 -8.90 -14.48
N ALA A 15 -52.63 -9.35 -15.36
CA ALA A 15 -52.71 -10.34 -16.45
C ALA A 15 -53.25 -9.96 -17.82
N ILE A 16 -52.48 -10.30 -18.87
CA ILE A 16 -52.83 -11.36 -19.83
C ILE A 16 -51.64 -11.74 -20.75
N LYS A 17 -51.27 -13.03 -20.67
CA LYS A 17 -50.83 -14.00 -21.69
C LYS A 17 -49.57 -13.78 -22.57
N ASN A 18 -48.59 -14.66 -22.31
CA ASN A 18 -47.73 -15.43 -23.22
C ASN A 18 -47.56 -14.92 -24.67
N LEU A 19 -46.33 -14.53 -25.02
CA LEU A 19 -45.81 -14.68 -26.38
C LEU A 19 -44.33 -15.09 -26.37
N LEU A 20 -44.13 -16.36 -26.70
CA LEU A 20 -43.07 -16.98 -27.52
C LEU A 20 -41.60 -16.53 -27.32
N MET A 21 -40.80 -17.52 -26.91
CA MET A 21 -39.35 -17.59 -27.08
C MET A 21 -38.91 -17.21 -28.50
N ALA A 22 -37.97 -16.28 -28.61
CA ALA A 22 -37.00 -16.24 -29.70
C ALA A 22 -35.65 -15.88 -29.08
N ALA A 23 -34.83 -16.92 -28.83
CA ALA A 23 -33.43 -16.76 -28.51
C ALA A 23 -32.69 -16.32 -29.77
N ALA A 24 -32.41 -15.02 -29.88
CA ALA A 24 -31.38 -14.50 -30.76
C ALA A 24 -30.16 -14.22 -29.87
N GLY A 25 -29.12 -15.04 -30.02
CA GLY A 25 -27.86 -14.89 -29.31
C GLY A 25 -27.16 -13.60 -29.75
N THR A 26 -27.24 -12.57 -28.91
CA THR A 26 -26.42 -11.38 -29.04
C THR A 26 -25.16 -11.60 -28.21
N THR A 27 -24.06 -11.95 -28.86
CA THR A 27 -22.73 -11.91 -28.23
C THR A 27 -22.38 -10.45 -28.02
N LEU A 28 -22.52 -9.96 -26.77
CA LEU A 28 -21.91 -8.71 -26.35
C LEU A 28 -20.39 -8.93 -26.28
N ILE A 29 -19.68 -8.38 -27.25
CA ILE A 29 -18.23 -8.15 -27.13
C ILE A 29 -18.08 -6.93 -26.22
N THR A 30 -17.91 -7.17 -24.93
CA THR A 30 -17.50 -6.12 -23.99
C THR A 30 -16.06 -5.76 -24.35
N LEU A 31 -15.86 -4.63 -25.03
CA LEU A 31 -14.55 -4.00 -25.11
C LEU A 31 -14.17 -3.62 -23.68
N GLY A 32 -13.23 -4.37 -23.09
CA GLY A 32 -12.63 -4.01 -21.82
C GLY A 32 -11.95 -2.66 -22.00
N ILE A 33 -12.61 -1.61 -21.51
CA ILE A 33 -11.90 -0.40 -21.12
C ILE A 33 -10.91 -0.83 -20.05
N GLY A 34 -9.63 -0.89 -20.41
CA GLY A 34 -8.58 -1.05 -19.43
C GLY A 34 -8.63 0.16 -18.52
N GLU A 35 -9.20 0.00 -17.33
CA GLU A 35 -9.06 1.00 -16.28
C GLU A 35 -7.56 1.07 -15.98
N THR A 36 -6.93 2.19 -16.35
CA THR A 36 -5.61 2.52 -15.83
C THR A 36 -5.81 2.85 -14.36
N THR A 37 -5.78 1.83 -13.50
CA THR A 37 -5.72 2.00 -12.05
C THR A 37 -4.47 2.80 -11.74
N GLN A 38 -4.65 4.05 -11.33
CA GLN A 38 -3.56 4.90 -10.87
C GLN A 38 -3.06 4.32 -9.54
N ALA A 39 -1.76 4.08 -9.46
CA ALA A 39 -1.05 3.67 -8.24
C ALA A 39 -1.50 4.50 -7.02
N ALA A 40 -2.03 3.84 -5.98
CA ALA A 40 -2.28 4.50 -4.71
C ALA A 40 -0.98 5.08 -4.13
N THR A 41 -1.04 6.35 -3.73
CA THR A 41 0.10 7.05 -3.15
C THR A 41 -0.34 7.70 -1.84
N ILE A 42 0.44 7.48 -0.79
CA ILE A 42 0.40 8.29 0.43
C ILE A 42 1.46 9.37 0.24
N ASP A 43 1.09 10.64 0.37
CA ASP A 43 2.01 11.78 0.24
C ASP A 43 1.61 12.88 1.22
N THR A 44 2.44 13.10 2.24
CA THR A 44 2.22 14.15 3.24
C THR A 44 2.98 15.44 2.92
N THR A 45 3.82 15.45 1.88
CA THR A 45 4.74 16.57 1.59
C THR A 45 4.03 17.86 1.22
N SER A 46 2.80 17.78 0.69
CA SER A 46 1.98 18.96 0.38
C SER A 46 1.57 19.77 1.62
N SER A 47 1.59 19.15 2.80
CA SER A 47 1.31 19.80 4.09
C SER A 47 2.57 20.25 4.81
N TRP A 48 3.75 19.87 4.30
CA TRP A 48 5.03 20.26 4.86
C TRP A 48 5.51 21.58 4.24
N ASN A 49 6.05 22.47 5.08
CA ASN A 49 6.52 23.79 4.64
C ASN A 49 7.95 23.78 4.04
N GLY A 50 8.57 22.61 3.93
CA GLY A 50 9.94 22.43 3.43
C GLY A 50 11.04 22.84 4.39
N VAL A 51 10.71 23.28 5.62
CA VAL A 51 11.69 23.77 6.60
C VAL A 51 11.51 23.22 8.02
N ASN A 52 10.33 22.69 8.37
CA ASN A 52 10.09 22.10 9.69
C ASN A 52 10.73 20.70 9.77
N TYR A 53 11.27 20.35 10.93
CA TYR A 53 12.00 19.10 11.09
C TYR A 53 11.98 18.56 12.50
N ILE A 54 12.33 17.28 12.60
CA ILE A 54 12.68 16.61 13.84
C ILE A 54 14.16 16.23 13.84
N TRP A 55 14.75 16.31 15.02
CA TRP A 55 16.16 16.06 15.29
C TRP A 55 16.31 15.67 16.77
N PRO A 56 17.45 15.08 17.18
CA PRO A 56 18.57 14.61 16.34
C PRO A 56 18.32 13.21 15.77
N PHE A 57 18.75 12.95 14.54
CA PHE A 57 18.90 11.62 13.93
C PHE A 57 20.38 11.27 13.78
N GLY A 58 20.80 10.04 14.08
CA GLY A 58 22.18 9.60 13.90
C GLY A 58 22.86 9.19 15.21
N GLU A 59 24.15 9.53 15.35
CA GLU A 59 25.02 9.03 16.43
C GLU A 59 24.71 9.61 17.82
N PHE A 60 23.93 10.70 17.86
CA PHE A 60 23.54 11.39 19.10
C PHE A 60 22.75 10.51 20.11
N ASN A 61 22.18 9.38 19.64
CA ASN A 61 21.48 8.28 20.36
C ASN A 61 20.21 7.85 19.61
N THR A 62 19.54 8.79 18.94
CA THR A 62 18.34 8.50 18.16
C THR A 62 18.73 7.88 16.82
N GLY A 63 19.16 6.63 16.88
CA GLY A 63 19.64 5.88 15.72
C GLY A 63 18.54 5.57 14.71
N THR A 64 17.25 5.68 15.08
CA THR A 64 16.15 5.24 14.22
C THR A 64 14.95 6.19 14.24
N TYR A 65 14.50 6.57 13.04
CA TYR A 65 13.26 7.30 12.78
C TYR A 65 12.40 6.55 11.76
N GLY A 66 11.09 6.57 11.92
CA GLY A 66 10.18 5.95 10.98
C GLY A 66 8.81 6.58 10.93
N GLN A 67 8.06 6.13 9.95
CA GLN A 67 6.66 6.47 9.73
C GLN A 67 5.89 5.17 9.55
N THR A 68 4.85 4.97 10.35
CA THR A 68 3.92 3.88 10.13
C THR A 68 2.89 4.25 9.08
N PHE A 69 2.33 3.25 8.42
CA PHE A 69 1.25 3.43 7.45
C PHE A 69 0.39 2.18 7.37
N THR A 70 -0.85 2.36 6.91
CA THR A 70 -1.82 1.30 6.66
C THR A 70 -1.87 1.01 5.16
N VAL A 71 -1.75 -0.27 4.80
CA VAL A 71 -1.73 -0.72 3.39
C VAL A 71 -3.12 -0.56 2.76
N PRO A 72 -3.23 0.05 1.55
CA PRO A 72 -4.50 0.14 0.83
C PRO A 72 -5.13 -1.23 0.56
N GLU A 73 -6.46 -1.28 0.52
CA GLU A 73 -7.22 -2.52 0.32
C GLU A 73 -6.97 -3.19 -1.05
N THR A 74 -6.73 -2.38 -2.09
CA THR A 74 -6.59 -2.85 -3.48
C THR A 74 -5.16 -2.78 -4.00
N ASP A 75 -4.45 -1.70 -3.70
CA ASP A 75 -3.06 -1.48 -4.10
C ASP A 75 -2.15 -1.85 -2.94
N ASN A 76 -1.90 -3.15 -2.79
CA ASN A 76 -1.17 -3.70 -1.65
C ASN A 76 0.25 -4.14 -1.99
N VAL A 77 0.77 -3.79 -3.17
CA VAL A 77 2.17 -4.01 -3.53
C VAL A 77 2.92 -2.69 -3.39
N ILE A 78 3.76 -2.56 -2.36
CA ILE A 78 4.59 -1.36 -2.17
C ILE A 78 5.72 -1.36 -3.20
N THR A 79 5.92 -0.25 -3.90
CA THR A 79 6.98 -0.08 -4.92
C THR A 79 8.11 0.80 -4.43
N SER A 80 7.79 1.81 -3.63
CA SER A 80 8.77 2.74 -3.08
C SER A 80 8.26 3.48 -1.86
N PHE A 81 9.19 3.97 -1.06
CA PHE A 81 8.92 4.97 -0.03
C PHE A 81 10.04 6.01 0.01
N THR A 82 9.72 7.20 0.51
CA THR A 82 10.59 8.37 0.42
C THR A 82 10.58 9.17 1.72
N PHE A 83 11.75 9.63 2.13
CA PHE A 83 11.96 10.56 3.24
C PHE A 83 12.80 11.76 2.81
N PHE A 84 12.73 12.84 3.59
CA PHE A 84 13.46 14.08 3.35
C PHE A 84 14.42 14.35 4.50
N LEU A 85 15.72 14.35 4.24
CA LEU A 85 16.75 14.50 5.27
C LEU A 85 17.64 15.70 4.98
N ASP A 86 18.11 16.37 6.02
CA ASP A 86 19.11 17.45 5.94
C ASP A 86 20.15 17.21 7.03
N GLU A 87 21.35 17.73 6.84
CA GLU A 87 22.39 17.71 7.86
C GLU A 87 22.04 18.74 8.96
N TYR A 88 22.38 18.46 10.22
CA TYR A 88 22.11 19.41 11.30
C TYR A 88 23.12 20.56 11.34
N ASP A 89 24.41 20.26 11.47
CA ASP A 89 25.46 21.23 11.81
C ASP A 89 26.73 21.21 10.95
N GLY A 90 26.87 20.31 9.98
CA GLY A 90 28.04 20.32 9.09
C GLY A 90 29.25 19.55 9.61
N LEU A 91 29.17 18.94 10.81
CA LEU A 91 30.33 18.43 11.52
C LEU A 91 30.79 17.07 11.00
N ASP A 92 29.84 16.18 10.74
CA ASP A 92 30.09 14.87 10.17
C ASP A 92 28.84 14.34 9.44
N VAL A 93 29.07 13.39 8.53
CA VAL A 93 28.01 12.75 7.77
C VAL A 93 27.18 11.81 8.65
N VAL A 94 25.93 11.60 8.27
CA VAL A 94 25.12 10.52 8.85
C VAL A 94 24.97 9.43 7.82
N ASP A 95 25.62 8.29 8.06
CA ASP A 95 25.40 7.07 7.30
C ASP A 95 24.19 6.30 7.84
N PHE A 96 23.35 5.80 6.94
CA PHE A 96 22.12 5.10 7.28
C PHE A 96 21.68 4.13 6.19
N ALA A 97 20.71 3.29 6.52
CA ALA A 97 19.93 2.54 5.54
C ALA A 97 18.44 2.67 5.85
N ALA A 98 17.64 2.38 4.83
CA ALA A 98 16.20 2.37 4.91
C ALA A 98 15.66 0.94 4.96
N TYR A 99 14.57 0.78 5.70
CA TYR A 99 14.02 -0.52 6.03
C TYR A 99 12.49 -0.50 5.98
N LEU A 100 11.91 -1.68 5.73
CA LEU A 100 10.47 -1.91 5.85
C LEU A 100 10.23 -3.12 6.76
N ALA A 101 9.32 -2.99 7.72
CA ALA A 101 8.93 -4.10 8.58
C ALA A 101 7.44 -4.04 8.92
N LYS A 102 6.89 -5.19 9.35
CA LYS A 102 5.53 -5.24 9.90
C LYS A 102 5.47 -4.49 11.22
N TRP A 103 4.39 -3.78 11.48
CA TRP A 103 4.17 -3.04 12.73
C TRP A 103 3.13 -3.74 13.62
N ASP A 104 3.40 -3.87 14.92
CA ASP A 104 2.44 -4.46 15.89
C ASP A 104 1.63 -3.42 16.67
N GLY A 105 1.79 -2.15 16.33
CA GLY A 105 1.24 -1.00 17.06
C GLY A 105 2.24 -0.33 17.99
N THR A 106 3.35 -1.00 18.33
CA THR A 106 4.37 -0.48 19.26
C THR A 106 5.80 -0.60 18.74
N LYS A 107 6.11 -1.59 17.90
CA LYS A 107 7.45 -1.84 17.36
C LYS A 107 7.40 -2.62 16.05
N ALA A 108 8.55 -2.67 15.36
CA ALA A 108 8.74 -3.55 14.22
C ALA A 108 8.66 -5.02 14.67
N THR A 109 8.13 -5.89 13.83
CA THR A 109 7.98 -7.32 14.15
C THR A 109 8.28 -8.21 12.94
N GLY A 110 8.63 -9.45 13.24
CA GLY A 110 9.03 -10.43 12.22
C GLY A 110 10.40 -10.10 11.63
N SER A 111 10.67 -10.66 10.45
CA SER A 111 11.85 -10.31 9.66
C SER A 111 11.66 -8.95 8.98
N ILE A 112 12.75 -8.20 8.86
CA ILE A 112 12.83 -7.06 7.94
C ILE A 112 12.45 -7.54 6.53
N LEU A 113 11.53 -6.81 5.89
CA LEU A 113 10.97 -7.15 4.57
C LEU A 113 11.78 -6.50 3.44
N TYR A 114 12.38 -5.34 3.73
CA TYR A 114 13.23 -4.60 2.82
C TYR A 114 14.39 -3.97 3.60
N GLU A 115 15.55 -3.95 2.99
CA GLU A 115 16.74 -3.20 3.42
C GLU A 115 17.36 -2.56 2.17
N SER A 116 17.61 -1.26 2.21
CA SER A 116 18.32 -0.56 1.16
C SER A 116 19.83 -0.77 1.27
N LYS A 117 20.57 -0.34 0.25
CA LYS A 117 22.01 -0.07 0.44
C LYS A 117 22.20 1.08 1.43
N ALA A 118 23.38 1.16 2.03
CA ALA A 118 23.80 2.32 2.79
C ALA A 118 23.73 3.61 1.95
N GLN A 119 23.32 4.69 2.58
CA GLN A 119 23.25 6.05 2.07
C GLN A 119 23.88 6.98 3.11
N SER A 120 24.26 8.17 2.68
CA SER A 120 24.77 9.23 3.56
C SER A 120 23.89 10.46 3.38
N ILE A 121 23.72 11.24 4.45
CA ILE A 121 23.29 12.63 4.30
C ILE A 121 24.54 13.40 3.85
N ASP A 122 24.52 13.94 2.64
CA ASP A 122 25.63 14.74 2.13
C ASP A 122 25.63 16.11 2.84
N ASN A 123 26.80 16.74 3.05
CA ASN A 123 26.90 18.09 3.67
C ASN A 123 26.44 19.23 2.75
N VAL A 124 25.36 19.00 2.00
CA VAL A 124 24.71 19.96 1.12
C VAL A 124 23.55 20.59 1.89
N PRO A 125 23.50 21.93 2.02
CA PRO A 125 22.42 22.58 2.76
C PRO A 125 21.03 22.31 2.19
N GLY A 126 20.11 21.93 3.07
CA GLY A 126 18.69 21.81 2.79
C GLY A 126 18.25 20.36 2.59
N PHE A 127 16.95 20.14 2.73
CA PHE A 127 16.38 18.80 2.67
C PHE A 127 16.55 18.13 1.31
N GLN A 128 17.20 16.97 1.33
CA GLN A 128 17.42 16.07 0.22
C GLN A 128 16.36 14.97 0.23
N GLU A 129 15.85 14.62 -0.95
CA GLU A 129 14.84 13.57 -1.11
C GLU A 129 15.52 12.20 -1.29
N PHE A 130 15.26 11.28 -0.38
CA PHE A 130 15.77 9.91 -0.42
C PHE A 130 14.63 8.94 -0.75
N THR A 131 14.65 8.38 -1.96
CA THR A 131 13.63 7.42 -2.43
C THR A 131 14.20 6.01 -2.50
N PHE A 132 13.51 5.08 -1.85
CA PHE A 132 13.90 3.68 -1.74
C PHE A 132 12.94 2.79 -2.52
N ASN A 133 13.43 2.18 -3.61
CA ASN A 133 12.65 1.25 -4.41
C ASN A 133 12.70 -0.13 -3.75
N THR A 134 11.53 -0.70 -3.45
CA THR A 134 11.39 -1.95 -2.67
C THR A 134 11.52 -3.21 -3.52
N GLY A 135 11.43 -3.09 -4.85
CA GLY A 135 11.36 -4.25 -5.74
C GLY A 135 9.99 -4.95 -5.70
N GLU A 136 8.91 -4.21 -5.44
CA GLU A 136 7.52 -4.69 -5.50
C GLU A 136 7.17 -5.74 -4.44
N ILE A 137 7.14 -5.32 -3.18
CA ILE A 137 6.83 -6.22 -2.06
C ILE A 137 5.31 -6.27 -1.86
N SER A 138 4.73 -7.47 -1.96
CA SER A 138 3.32 -7.67 -1.59
C SER A 138 3.15 -7.59 -0.07
N LEU A 139 2.29 -6.69 0.38
CA LEU A 139 1.91 -6.52 1.78
C LEU A 139 0.47 -7.00 1.99
N ASN A 140 0.11 -7.24 3.24
CA ASN A 140 -1.27 -7.61 3.58
C ASN A 140 -2.14 -6.34 3.60
N PRO A 141 -3.24 -6.29 2.81
CA PRO A 141 -4.15 -5.15 2.82
C PRO A 141 -4.73 -4.88 4.22
N GLY A 142 -4.89 -3.61 4.58
CA GLY A 142 -5.47 -3.18 5.88
C GLY A 142 -4.55 -3.35 7.10
N GLU A 143 -3.38 -3.98 6.95
CA GLU A 143 -2.39 -4.13 8.02
C GLU A 143 -1.44 -2.93 8.08
N GLN A 144 -0.82 -2.72 9.25
CA GLN A 144 0.18 -1.65 9.45
C GLN A 144 1.61 -2.15 9.27
N TYR A 145 2.42 -1.28 8.69
CA TYR A 145 3.85 -1.45 8.47
C TYR A 145 4.57 -0.17 8.88
N VAL A 146 5.87 -0.26 9.06
CA VAL A 146 6.75 0.89 9.32
C VAL A 146 7.82 0.95 8.23
N ALA A 147 7.87 2.07 7.53
CA ALA A 147 9.04 2.45 6.73
C ALA A 147 9.94 3.30 7.63
N PHE A 148 11.21 2.96 7.73
CA PHE A 148 12.11 3.62 8.68
C PHE A 148 13.54 3.73 8.16
N LEU A 149 14.25 4.68 8.74
CA LEU A 149 15.67 4.94 8.54
C LEU A 149 16.40 4.55 9.83
N SER A 150 17.53 3.87 9.71
CA SER A 150 18.37 3.57 10.86
C SER A 150 19.84 3.76 10.54
N ALA A 151 20.50 4.55 11.38
CA ALA A 151 21.95 4.75 11.41
C ALA A 151 22.65 3.71 12.30
N SER A 152 21.93 2.91 13.09
CA SER A 152 22.52 2.08 14.16
C SER A 152 23.62 1.10 13.71
N ASN A 153 23.58 0.59 12.47
CA ASN A 153 24.61 -0.30 11.94
C ASN A 153 25.83 0.43 11.35
N PHE A 154 25.80 1.76 11.35
CA PHE A 154 26.74 2.61 10.63
C PHE A 154 27.50 3.57 11.55
N PHE A 155 27.34 3.45 12.87
CA PHE A 155 28.06 4.31 13.80
C PHE A 155 29.56 4.05 13.67
N ASP A 156 30.33 5.10 13.44
CA ASP A 156 31.78 5.04 13.32
C ASP A 156 32.50 5.64 14.54
N GLY A 157 31.73 6.27 15.43
CA GLY A 157 32.20 6.86 16.68
C GLY A 157 32.47 8.37 16.59
N GLU A 158 32.28 8.98 15.43
CA GLU A 158 32.25 10.43 15.23
C GLU A 158 30.79 10.92 15.17
N GLU A 159 30.51 12.06 15.79
CA GLU A 159 29.12 12.49 16.01
C GLU A 159 28.50 13.12 14.76
N GLY A 160 27.90 12.30 13.90
CA GLY A 160 27.03 12.74 12.81
C GLY A 160 25.60 13.01 13.28
N THR A 161 25.06 14.20 12.98
CA THR A 161 23.67 14.58 13.32
C THR A 161 22.87 15.04 12.11
N GLY A 162 21.72 14.41 11.89
CA GLY A 162 20.76 14.70 10.83
C GLY A 162 19.42 15.24 11.35
N LYS A 163 18.68 15.81 10.42
CA LYS A 163 17.30 16.27 10.56
C LYS A 163 16.41 15.46 9.62
N LEU A 164 15.20 15.13 10.07
CA LEU A 164 14.16 14.54 9.22
C LEU A 164 13.02 15.54 9.03
N GLY A 165 12.56 15.72 7.79
CA GLY A 165 11.42 16.57 7.47
C GLY A 165 10.18 16.13 8.24
N TYR A 166 9.55 17.07 8.94
CA TYR A 166 8.45 16.78 9.85
C TYR A 166 7.36 17.85 9.78
N ILE A 167 6.11 17.40 9.83
CA ILE A 167 4.94 18.26 9.79
C ILE A 167 4.60 18.65 11.23
N ALA A 168 5.10 19.81 11.64
CA ALA A 168 4.70 20.41 12.91
C ALA A 168 3.33 21.09 12.77
N GLY A 169 2.53 20.99 13.83
CA GLY A 169 1.31 21.78 13.98
C GLY A 169 1.60 23.29 14.01
N ILE A 170 0.57 24.10 13.73
CA ILE A 170 0.66 25.55 13.50
C ILE A 170 1.35 26.31 14.65
N ASP A 171 1.36 25.76 15.87
CA ASP A 171 1.84 26.45 17.07
C ASP A 171 3.08 25.82 17.77
N ASP A 172 3.40 24.53 17.56
CA ASP A 172 4.58 23.83 18.13
C ASP A 172 4.70 22.39 17.55
N ILE A 173 5.90 21.82 17.46
CA ILE A 173 6.17 20.42 17.08
C ILE A 173 5.50 19.41 18.05
N TYR A 174 5.21 19.84 19.28
CA TYR A 174 4.57 19.03 20.31
C TYR A 174 3.03 19.15 20.36
N SER A 175 2.42 19.97 19.51
CA SER A 175 0.98 20.29 19.59
C SER A 175 0.04 19.20 19.04
N GLY A 176 0.57 18.16 18.37
CA GLY A 176 -0.23 17.11 17.73
C GLY A 176 -1.05 17.56 16.51
N ALA A 177 -0.94 18.83 16.10
CA ALA A 177 -1.61 19.36 14.90
C ALA A 177 -0.84 19.03 13.59
N GLY A 178 0.03 18.02 13.63
CA GLY A 178 0.86 17.54 12.52
C GLY A 178 0.34 16.27 11.82
N ASP A 179 -0.75 15.68 12.31
CA ASP A 179 -1.40 14.51 11.72
C ASP A 179 -2.24 14.93 10.50
N VAL A 180 -1.68 14.70 9.32
CA VAL A 180 -2.34 14.91 8.03
C VAL A 180 -2.69 13.58 7.37
N TYR A 181 -2.17 12.47 7.89
CA TYR A 181 -2.40 11.10 7.44
C TYR A 181 -2.77 10.18 8.61
N SER A 182 -4.07 9.94 8.78
CA SER A 182 -4.61 9.13 9.88
C SER A 182 -4.31 7.62 9.82
N GLY A 183 -3.65 7.14 8.76
CA GLY A 183 -3.33 5.73 8.58
C GLY A 183 -2.03 5.29 9.26
N GLY A 184 -1.33 6.20 9.93
CA GLY A 184 -0.14 5.90 10.73
C GLY A 184 0.42 7.17 11.37
N SER A 185 1.64 7.06 11.90
CA SER A 185 2.29 8.15 12.64
C SER A 185 3.80 8.03 12.57
N PHE A 186 4.48 9.13 12.85
CA PHE A 186 5.90 9.17 13.19
C PHE A 186 6.18 8.35 14.44
N VAL A 187 7.27 7.59 14.40
CA VAL A 187 7.78 6.76 15.47
C VAL A 187 9.31 6.85 15.49
N PHE A 188 9.93 6.72 16.66
CA PHE A 188 11.38 6.72 16.77
C PHE A 188 11.89 5.78 17.85
N LEU A 189 13.17 5.44 17.76
CA LEU A 189 13.82 4.66 18.79
C LEU A 189 15.19 5.23 19.11
N ASN A 190 15.41 5.46 20.41
CA ASN A 190 16.69 5.82 21.00
C ASN A 190 17.54 4.56 21.22
N ASN A 191 17.90 3.88 20.13
CA ASN A 191 18.62 2.60 20.19
C ASN A 191 20.14 2.71 19.99
N GLY A 192 20.68 3.92 19.81
CA GLY A 192 22.11 4.11 19.50
C GLY A 192 22.55 3.19 18.37
N SER A 193 23.66 2.49 18.57
CA SER A 193 24.19 1.47 17.63
C SER A 193 23.59 0.07 17.79
N ASP A 194 22.62 -0.13 18.67
CA ASP A 194 21.99 -1.45 18.87
C ASP A 194 20.76 -1.63 17.97
N PHE A 195 21.01 -2.09 16.75
CA PHE A 195 19.95 -2.37 15.78
C PHE A 195 19.01 -3.52 16.22
N SER A 196 19.43 -4.37 17.16
CA SER A 196 18.60 -5.51 17.60
C SER A 196 17.35 -5.07 18.37
N LEU A 197 17.38 -3.87 18.97
CA LEU A 197 16.29 -3.32 19.78
C LEU A 197 15.02 -3.02 18.97
N LEU A 198 15.13 -2.89 17.64
CA LEU A 198 14.01 -2.52 16.77
C LEU A 198 12.80 -3.44 16.88
N THR A 199 13.04 -4.72 17.20
CA THR A 199 11.98 -5.74 17.28
C THR A 199 11.65 -6.19 18.70
N THR A 200 12.43 -5.74 19.69
CA THR A 200 12.28 -6.15 21.09
C THR A 200 11.80 -5.02 21.99
N THR A 201 12.04 -3.77 21.60
CA THR A 201 11.74 -2.58 22.40
C THR A 201 10.61 -1.79 21.75
N PRO A 202 9.57 -1.38 22.49
CA PRO A 202 8.58 -0.43 21.99
C PRO A 202 9.24 0.88 21.55
N TRP A 203 8.84 1.40 20.39
CA TRP A 203 9.29 2.67 19.88
C TRP A 203 8.46 3.78 20.52
N GLU A 204 9.05 4.97 20.51
CA GLU A 204 8.49 6.15 21.13
C GLU A 204 7.60 6.91 20.16
N THR A 205 6.52 7.47 20.68
CA THR A 205 5.52 8.22 19.90
C THR A 205 5.21 9.58 20.50
N PHE A 206 5.87 9.99 21.59
CA PHE A 206 5.43 11.17 22.34
C PHE A 206 5.58 12.49 21.58
N VAL A 207 6.42 12.55 20.54
CA VAL A 207 6.53 13.70 19.64
C VAL A 207 5.22 13.81 18.84
N GLY A 208 4.63 15.01 18.83
CA GLY A 208 3.30 15.22 18.26
C GLY A 208 2.20 14.42 18.98
N LEU A 209 2.43 13.96 20.21
CA LEU A 209 1.50 13.12 20.98
C LEU A 209 1.07 11.82 20.25
N GLY A 210 1.93 11.31 19.36
CA GLY A 210 1.66 10.13 18.53
C GLY A 210 0.82 10.43 17.29
N LEU A 211 0.62 11.73 17.00
CA LEU A 211 -0.21 12.28 15.92
C LEU A 211 0.65 13.22 15.06
N GLY A 212 1.89 12.83 14.78
CA GLY A 212 2.80 13.58 13.94
C GLY A 212 3.09 12.83 12.67
N ASP A 213 3.13 13.52 11.54
CA ASP A 213 3.62 12.94 10.30
C ASP A 213 4.99 13.51 9.93
N THR A 214 5.85 12.64 9.43
CA THR A 214 7.03 13.05 8.69
C THR A 214 6.61 13.64 7.33
N ALA A 215 7.50 14.38 6.69
CA ALA A 215 7.39 14.59 5.24
C ALA A 215 7.77 13.26 4.57
N PHE A 216 6.78 12.49 4.11
CA PHE A 216 7.02 11.17 3.53
C PHE A 216 6.11 10.88 2.36
N LYS A 217 6.54 9.90 1.56
CA LYS A 217 5.73 9.33 0.48
C LYS A 217 5.81 7.81 0.52
N VAL A 218 4.72 7.15 0.16
CA VAL A 218 4.69 5.70 -0.11
C VAL A 218 3.87 5.48 -1.37
N THR A 219 4.40 4.71 -2.31
CA THR A 219 3.72 4.35 -3.55
C THR A 219 3.41 2.87 -3.58
N PHE A 220 2.18 2.56 -3.97
CA PHE A 220 1.68 1.21 -4.14
C PHE A 220 1.17 0.99 -5.55
N GLN A 221 1.04 -0.28 -5.92
CA GLN A 221 0.32 -0.69 -7.12
C GLN A 221 -0.59 -1.88 -6.82
N SER A 222 -1.58 -2.07 -7.69
CA SER A 222 -2.37 -3.30 -7.72
C SER A 222 -1.46 -4.49 -8.03
N PRO A 223 -1.69 -5.67 -7.43
CA PRO A 223 -1.02 -6.90 -7.84
C PRO A 223 -1.25 -7.15 -9.33
N THR A 224 -0.20 -7.53 -10.06
CA THR A 224 -0.37 -7.95 -11.45
C THR A 224 -1.20 -9.25 -11.47
N PRO A 225 -2.35 -9.30 -12.16
CA PRO A 225 -3.13 -10.52 -12.25
C PRO A 225 -2.28 -11.58 -12.95
N VAL A 226 -1.97 -12.67 -12.25
CA VAL A 226 -1.31 -13.83 -12.87
C VAL A 226 -2.31 -14.41 -13.87
N PRO A 227 -1.99 -14.47 -15.18
CA PRO A 227 -2.89 -15.10 -16.13
C PRO A 227 -3.09 -16.55 -15.70
N GLU A 228 -4.33 -16.92 -15.37
CA GLU A 228 -4.62 -18.31 -15.08
C GLU A 228 -4.13 -19.15 -16.25
N PRO A 229 -3.36 -20.23 -16.01
CA PRO A 229 -3.02 -21.13 -17.10
C PRO A 229 -4.35 -21.58 -17.68
N LEU A 230 -4.59 -21.24 -18.96
CA LEU A 230 -5.73 -21.73 -19.72
C LEU A 230 -5.82 -23.21 -19.43
N SER A 231 -6.79 -23.60 -18.61
CA SER A 231 -6.99 -25.00 -18.27
C SER A 231 -7.39 -25.64 -19.58
N LEU A 232 -6.41 -26.28 -20.24
CA LEU A 232 -6.52 -27.01 -21.50
C LEU A 232 -7.61 -28.10 -21.48
N GLY A 233 -8.30 -28.29 -20.35
CA GLY A 233 -9.51 -29.10 -20.20
C GLY A 233 -10.72 -28.60 -20.99
N GLY A 234 -10.73 -27.36 -21.50
CA GLY A 234 -11.84 -26.84 -22.32
C GLY A 234 -11.92 -27.40 -23.75
N VAL A 235 -10.84 -27.97 -24.29
CA VAL A 235 -10.79 -28.41 -25.71
C VAL A 235 -11.22 -29.87 -25.89
N THR A 236 -11.33 -30.67 -24.83
CA THR A 236 -11.68 -32.10 -24.95
C THR A 236 -13.18 -32.37 -24.99
N VAL A 237 -14.04 -31.46 -24.52
CA VAL A 237 -15.50 -31.70 -24.48
C VAL A 237 -16.19 -31.43 -25.83
N ALA A 238 -15.66 -30.51 -26.65
CA ALA A 238 -16.21 -30.28 -28.00
C ALA A 238 -15.86 -31.41 -28.99
N GLY A 239 -14.75 -32.13 -28.78
CA GLY A 239 -14.32 -33.23 -29.65
C GLY A 239 -15.13 -34.53 -29.49
N LEU A 240 -15.62 -34.82 -28.28
CA LEU A 240 -16.28 -36.11 -27.99
C LEU A 240 -17.78 -36.13 -28.31
N LEU A 241 -18.46 -34.97 -28.36
CA LEU A 241 -19.87 -34.89 -28.80
C LEU A 241 -20.02 -35.01 -30.33
N GLY A 242 -19.01 -34.62 -31.10
CA GLY A 242 -19.02 -34.76 -32.58
C GLY A 242 -18.88 -36.21 -33.06
N MET A 243 -18.16 -37.07 -32.34
CA MET A 243 -17.97 -38.48 -32.72
C MET A 243 -19.15 -39.40 -32.38
N TRP A 244 -20.05 -39.01 -31.47
CA TRP A 244 -21.20 -39.84 -31.13
C TRP A 244 -22.40 -39.63 -32.07
N LEU A 245 -22.49 -38.48 -32.72
CA LEU A 245 -23.59 -38.16 -33.65
C LEU A 245 -23.38 -38.76 -35.05
N THR A 246 -22.14 -39.01 -35.49
CA THR A 246 -21.86 -39.59 -36.82
C THR A 246 -22.05 -41.11 -36.86
N LYS A 247 -21.88 -41.83 -35.75
CA LYS A 247 -22.08 -43.30 -35.71
C LYS A 247 -23.54 -43.73 -35.79
N LYS A 248 -24.51 -42.91 -35.37
CA LYS A 248 -25.95 -43.27 -35.43
C LYS A 248 -26.57 -43.16 -36.84
N GLN A 249 -25.98 -42.41 -37.75
CA GLN A 249 -26.51 -42.26 -39.11
C GLN A 249 -26.04 -43.37 -40.08
N ALA A 250 -24.89 -44.00 -39.82
CA ALA A 250 -24.39 -45.10 -40.67
C ALA A 250 -25.14 -46.43 -40.44
N ALA A 251 -25.69 -46.68 -39.25
CA ALA A 251 -26.35 -47.94 -38.91
C ALA A 251 -27.80 -48.09 -39.45
N ARG A 252 -28.43 -47.00 -39.93
CA ARG A 252 -29.81 -47.05 -40.45
C ARG A 252 -29.91 -47.29 -41.96
N LYS A 253 -28.80 -47.33 -42.71
CA LYS A 253 -28.82 -47.56 -44.17
C LYS A 253 -28.72 -49.03 -44.61
N ASN A 254 -28.46 -49.97 -43.70
CA ASN A 254 -28.24 -51.39 -44.03
C ASN A 254 -29.43 -52.32 -43.73
N HIS A 255 -30.67 -51.81 -43.71
CA HIS A 255 -31.87 -52.64 -43.46
C HIS A 255 -32.99 -52.47 -44.50
N GLN A 256 -32.66 -52.01 -45.71
CA GLN A 256 -33.56 -52.08 -46.86
C GLN A 256 -32.79 -52.56 -48.09
N CYS A 257 -32.59 -53.87 -48.17
CA CYS A 257 -32.34 -54.62 -49.41
C CYS A 257 -32.45 -56.12 -49.09
N THR A 258 -33.67 -56.63 -49.10
CA THR A 258 -34.07 -57.99 -49.50
C THR A 258 -35.56 -57.96 -49.82
#